data_AF-A0A1H3Q4D7-F1
#
_entry.id   AF-A0A1H3Q4D7-F1
#
_cell.length_a   1.000
_cell.length_b   1.000
_cell.length_c   1.000
_cell.angle_alpha   90.00
_cell.angle_beta   90.00
_cell.angle_gamma   90.00
#
_symmetry.space_group_name_H-M   'P 1'
#
loop_
_entity.id
_entity.type
_entity.pdbx_description
1 polymer ?
#
loop_
_entity_poly.entity_id
_entity_poly.type
_entity_poly.pdbx_seq_one_letter_code
_entity_poly.pdbx_strand_id
1 'polypeptide(L)'
;MNKAFTQRYVTQRIKDGFSFTFYCDLCQRSYETEEIKTESFTEALQKAQSVAYLYFNKCHKCGKWICDEHYDESVMECVECSALKTRKQIKKNLKNTRKCKKCGTYIEEENCFCTLCGRAIQ
;
A
#
# COMPACT_ATOMS: atom_id res chain seq x y z
N MET A 1 -25.92 6.92 -2.48
CA MET A 1 -24.85 6.79 -1.46
C MET A 1 -23.78 7.82 -1.78
N ASN A 2 -23.68 8.90 -1.02
CA ASN A 2 -22.72 10.00 -1.29
C ASN A 2 -21.48 9.83 -0.41
N LYS A 3 -20.75 8.74 -0.60
CA LYS A 3 -19.53 8.46 0.17
C LYS A 3 -18.31 8.89 -0.64
N ALA A 4 -17.37 9.58 0.00
CA ALA A 4 -16.06 9.85 -0.58
C ALA A 4 -15.28 8.55 -0.79
N PHE A 5 -14.39 8.55 -1.78
CA PHE A 5 -13.58 7.39 -2.10
C PHE A 5 -12.43 7.17 -1.10
N THR A 6 -11.84 8.25 -0.59
CA THR A 6 -10.89 8.20 0.52
C THR A 6 -11.63 7.99 1.84
N GLN A 7 -10.98 7.35 2.80
CA GLN A 7 -11.57 7.21 4.14
C GLN A 7 -11.61 8.54 4.87
N ARG A 8 -10.69 9.44 4.53
CA ARG A 8 -10.52 10.75 5.13
C ARG A 8 -10.64 11.84 4.08
N TYR A 9 -11.55 12.77 4.33
CA TYR A 9 -11.64 14.02 3.62
C TYR A 9 -12.21 15.09 4.55
N VAL A 10 -11.92 16.35 4.24
CA VAL A 10 -12.48 17.53 4.89
C VAL A 10 -13.21 18.34 3.84
N THR A 11 -14.32 18.97 4.23
CA THR A 11 -15.02 19.94 3.39
C THR A 11 -15.01 21.30 4.07
N GLN A 12 -14.73 22.33 3.28
CA GLN A 12 -14.86 23.73 3.69
C GLN A 12 -15.93 24.39 2.84
N ARG A 13 -16.90 25.05 3.48
CA ARG A 13 -17.89 25.85 2.78
C ARG A 13 -17.36 27.27 2.61
N ILE A 14 -17.27 27.71 1.37
CA ILE A 14 -16.93 29.08 0.98
C ILE A 14 -18.25 29.78 0.63
N LYS A 15 -18.25 31.12 0.43
CA LYS A 15 -19.46 31.95 0.26
C LYS A 15 -20.53 31.30 -0.65
N ASP A 16 -20.14 30.96 -1.87
CA ASP A 16 -21.05 30.41 -2.91
C ASP A 16 -20.60 29.03 -3.42
N GLY A 17 -19.82 28.30 -2.62
CA GLY A 17 -19.22 27.04 -3.07
C GLY A 17 -18.62 26.18 -1.97
N PHE A 18 -17.93 25.13 -2.39
CA PHE A 18 -17.28 24.17 -1.50
C PHE A 18 -15.84 23.91 -1.97
N SER A 19 -14.91 23.83 -1.02
CA SER A 19 -13.57 23.25 -1.20
C SER A 19 -13.50 21.91 -0.48
N PHE A 20 -12.81 20.94 -1.06
CA PHE A 20 -12.62 19.61 -0.50
C PHE A 20 -11.14 19.28 -0.41
N THR A 21 -10.74 18.73 0.73
CA THR A 21 -9.38 18.22 0.95
C THR A 21 -9.45 16.73 1.15
N PHE A 22 -8.90 15.95 0.21
CA PHE A 22 -8.83 14.49 0.29
C PHE A 22 -7.46 14.07 0.80
N TYR A 23 -7.41 13.06 1.66
CA TYR A 23 -6.16 12.60 2.28
C TYR A 23 -5.79 11.19 1.82
N CYS A 24 -4.48 10.94 1.77
CA CYS A 24 -3.94 9.59 1.61
C CYS A 24 -4.34 8.73 2.82
N ASP A 25 -4.81 7.50 2.58
CA ASP A 25 -5.21 6.58 3.66
C ASP A 25 -4.01 6.01 4.46
N LEU A 26 -2.76 6.32 4.06
CA LEU A 26 -1.53 5.87 4.73
C LEU A 26 -0.70 7.00 5.34
N CYS A 27 -0.91 8.24 4.93
CA CYS A 27 -0.11 9.37 5.40
C CYS A 27 -0.97 10.62 5.58
N GLN A 28 -0.34 11.76 5.83
CA GLN A 28 -1.03 13.04 6.02
C GLN A 28 -1.07 13.91 4.75
N ARG A 29 -0.47 13.45 3.64
CA ARG A 29 -0.55 14.19 2.37
C ARG A 29 -1.99 14.26 1.91
N SER A 30 -2.30 15.40 1.31
CA SER A 30 -3.63 15.71 0.81
C SER A 30 -3.60 16.36 -0.55
N TYR A 31 -4.72 16.26 -1.23
CA TYR A 31 -5.04 17.06 -2.39
C TYR A 31 -6.23 17.95 -2.05
N GLU A 32 -6.07 19.25 -2.26
CA GLU A 32 -7.14 20.23 -2.09
C GLU A 32 -7.68 20.61 -3.46
N THR A 33 -9.00 20.55 -3.62
CA THR A 33 -9.67 20.96 -4.84
C THR A 33 -9.84 22.48 -4.90
N GLU A 34 -9.90 23.02 -6.10
CA GLU A 34 -10.37 24.39 -6.30
C GLU A 34 -11.81 24.58 -5.78
N GLU A 35 -12.23 25.84 -5.61
CA GLU A 35 -13.59 26.18 -5.19
C GLU A 35 -14.62 25.73 -6.23
N ILE A 36 -15.53 24.87 -5.82
CA ILE A 36 -16.62 24.38 -6.66
C ILE A 36 -17.88 25.19 -6.35
N LYS A 37 -18.22 26.11 -7.25
CA LYS A 37 -19.40 26.97 -7.16
C LYS A 37 -20.66 26.17 -7.50
N THR A 38 -21.33 25.67 -6.48
CA THR A 38 -22.65 25.04 -6.58
C THR A 38 -23.30 25.09 -5.20
N GLU A 39 -24.62 25.19 -5.17
CA GLU A 39 -25.40 25.09 -3.93
C GLU A 39 -25.56 23.63 -3.48
N SER A 40 -25.40 22.68 -4.41
CA SER A 40 -25.59 21.25 -4.14
C SER A 40 -24.30 20.61 -3.64
N PHE A 41 -24.28 20.23 -2.37
CA PHE A 41 -23.17 19.49 -1.78
C PHE A 41 -22.85 18.20 -2.54
N THR A 42 -23.86 17.48 -3.05
CA THR A 42 -23.65 16.18 -3.70
C THR A 42 -22.97 16.35 -5.05
N GLU A 43 -23.38 17.37 -5.80
CA GLU A 43 -22.77 17.72 -7.07
C GLU A 43 -21.34 18.24 -6.84
N ALA A 44 -21.15 19.08 -5.81
CA ALA A 44 -19.84 19.58 -5.43
C ALA A 44 -18.89 18.43 -5.09
N LEU A 45 -19.34 17.50 -4.25
CA LEU A 45 -18.56 16.35 -3.84
C LEU A 45 -18.23 15.43 -5.03
N GLN A 46 -19.17 15.21 -5.95
CA GLN A 46 -18.92 14.39 -7.13
C GLN A 46 -17.87 15.03 -8.06
N LYS A 47 -17.97 16.34 -8.31
CA LYS A 47 -16.96 17.09 -9.06
C LYS A 47 -15.60 17.03 -8.37
N ALA A 48 -15.56 17.29 -7.06
CA ALA A 48 -14.35 17.22 -6.26
C ALA A 48 -13.67 15.85 -6.34
N GLN A 49 -14.45 14.78 -6.22
CA GLN A 49 -13.96 13.41 -6.33
C GLN A 49 -13.39 13.11 -7.73
N SER A 50 -14.08 13.54 -8.80
CA SER A 50 -13.61 13.30 -10.17
C SER A 50 -12.22 13.87 -10.45
N VAL A 51 -11.92 15.05 -9.89
CA VAL A 51 -10.60 15.68 -10.00
C VAL A 51 -9.60 14.97 -9.08
N ALA A 52 -9.97 14.74 -7.83
CA ALA A 52 -9.08 14.11 -6.84
C ALA A 52 -8.66 12.69 -7.25
N TYR A 53 -9.49 11.93 -7.98
CA TYR A 53 -9.12 10.59 -8.48
C TYR A 53 -7.83 10.57 -9.31
N LEU A 54 -7.44 11.68 -9.92
CA LEU A 54 -6.21 11.77 -10.71
C LEU A 54 -4.93 11.82 -9.84
N TYR A 55 -5.06 12.12 -8.54
CA TYR A 55 -3.95 12.31 -7.60
C TYR A 55 -3.80 11.15 -6.60
N PHE A 56 -4.64 10.12 -6.71
CA PHE A 56 -4.62 8.96 -5.83
C PHE A 56 -4.71 7.66 -6.61
N ASN A 57 -4.01 6.66 -6.11
CA ASN A 57 -4.03 5.29 -6.61
C ASN A 57 -4.79 4.38 -5.66
N LYS A 58 -5.64 3.50 -6.19
CA LYS A 58 -6.37 2.51 -5.40
C LYS A 58 -5.55 1.24 -5.29
N CYS A 59 -5.21 0.83 -4.06
CA CYS A 59 -4.56 -0.46 -3.84
C CYS A 59 -5.50 -1.61 -4.21
N HIS A 60 -5.07 -2.49 -5.12
CA HIS A 60 -5.89 -3.62 -5.58
C HIS A 60 -6.13 -4.71 -4.52
N LYS A 61 -5.33 -4.71 -3.44
CA LYS A 61 -5.41 -5.70 -2.38
C LYS A 61 -6.27 -5.29 -1.19
N CYS A 62 -6.12 -4.05 -0.71
CA CYS A 62 -6.87 -3.56 0.45
C CYS A 62 -7.94 -2.51 0.12
N GLY A 63 -7.96 -2.00 -1.11
CA GLY A 63 -8.94 -1.01 -1.56
C GLY A 63 -8.74 0.42 -1.03
N LYS A 64 -7.69 0.66 -0.23
CA LYS A 64 -7.30 2.01 0.23
C LYS A 64 -6.88 2.90 -0.95
N TRP A 65 -7.15 4.19 -0.85
CA TRP A 65 -6.70 5.19 -1.81
C TRP A 65 -5.52 5.98 -1.24
N ILE A 66 -4.43 6.02 -2.00
CA ILE A 66 -3.14 6.45 -1.50
C ILE A 66 -2.39 7.28 -2.54
N CYS A 67 -1.50 8.16 -2.09
CA CYS A 67 -0.69 8.97 -2.99
C CYS A 67 0.41 8.12 -3.67
N ASP A 68 0.97 8.64 -4.76
CA ASP A 68 2.00 7.97 -5.59
C ASP A 68 3.18 7.43 -4.77
N GLU A 69 3.70 8.22 -3.82
CA GLU A 69 4.85 7.79 -2.99
C GLU A 69 4.58 6.53 -2.15
N HIS A 70 3.32 6.25 -1.81
CA HIS A 70 2.95 5.05 -1.06
C HIS A 70 2.39 3.94 -1.97
N TYR A 71 2.36 4.17 -3.29
CA TYR A 71 1.84 3.23 -4.27
C TYR A 71 3.00 2.56 -5.00
N ASP A 72 2.99 1.24 -5.01
CA ASP A 72 3.94 0.42 -5.73
C ASP A 72 3.29 0.00 -7.05
N GLU A 73 3.59 0.76 -8.11
CA GLU A 73 3.06 0.55 -9.46
C GLU A 73 3.46 -0.81 -10.02
N SER A 74 4.61 -1.36 -9.63
CA SER A 74 5.13 -2.63 -10.14
C SER A 74 4.23 -3.82 -9.79
N VAL A 75 3.50 -3.71 -8.68
CA VAL A 75 2.59 -4.75 -8.17
C VAL A 75 1.16 -4.26 -8.01
N MET A 76 0.88 -3.00 -8.37
CA MET A 76 -0.43 -2.33 -8.23
C MET A 76 -1.01 -2.40 -6.80
N GLU A 77 -0.14 -2.26 -5.80
CA GLU A 77 -0.49 -2.34 -4.38
C GLU A 77 0.08 -1.16 -3.61
N CYS A 78 -0.42 -0.89 -2.40
CA CYS A 78 0.27 0.02 -1.50
C CYS A 78 1.54 -0.61 -0.92
N VAL A 79 2.49 0.22 -0.49
CA VAL A 79 3.77 -0.20 0.11
C VAL A 79 3.61 -1.10 1.34
N GLU A 80 2.55 -0.91 2.14
CA GLU A 80 2.24 -1.83 3.24
C GLU A 80 1.87 -3.24 2.74
N CYS A 81 1.10 -3.31 1.65
CA CYS A 81 0.64 -4.55 1.06
C CYS A 81 1.74 -5.30 0.30
N SER A 82 2.59 -4.56 -0.44
CA SER A 82 3.70 -5.12 -1.20
C SER A 82 4.81 -5.63 -0.26
N ALA A 83 5.16 -4.87 0.78
CA ALA A 83 6.16 -5.28 1.76
C ALA A 83 5.81 -6.60 2.49
N LEU A 84 4.52 -6.88 2.71
CA LEU A 84 4.08 -8.15 3.29
C LEU A 84 4.41 -9.36 2.41
N LYS A 85 4.41 -9.20 1.08
CA LYS A 85 4.79 -10.29 0.16
C LYS A 85 6.28 -10.59 0.31
N THR A 86 7.12 -9.55 0.27
CA THR A 86 8.57 -9.68 0.47
C THR A 86 8.90 -10.34 1.81
N ARG A 87 8.28 -9.89 2.91
CA ARG A 87 8.51 -10.48 4.25
C ARG A 87 8.05 -11.94 4.33
N LYS A 88 6.89 -12.28 3.74
CA LYS A 88 6.41 -13.68 3.70
C LYS A 88 7.36 -14.56 2.89
N GLN A 89 7.88 -14.06 1.78
CA GLN A 89 8.81 -14.79 0.92
C GLN A 89 10.16 -15.02 1.60
N ILE A 90 10.74 -13.99 2.23
CA ILE A 90 11.96 -14.12 3.05
C ILE A 90 11.74 -15.14 4.17
N LYS A 91 10.61 -15.08 4.89
CA LYS A 91 10.28 -16.06 5.93
C LYS A 91 10.13 -17.48 5.39
N LYS A 92 9.56 -17.65 4.19
CA LYS A 92 9.44 -18.96 3.55
C LYS A 92 10.82 -19.50 3.18
N ASN A 93 11.69 -18.68 2.60
CA ASN A 93 13.06 -19.04 2.24
C ASN A 93 13.88 -19.42 3.49
N LEU A 94 13.82 -18.62 4.56
CA LEU A 94 14.50 -18.93 5.81
C LEU A 94 14.03 -20.26 6.43
N LYS A 95 12.73 -20.57 6.36
CA LYS A 95 12.19 -21.86 6.81
C LYS A 95 12.68 -23.05 5.98
N ASN A 96 13.05 -22.83 4.73
CA ASN A 96 13.49 -23.87 3.81
C ASN A 96 15.02 -24.11 3.87
N THR A 97 15.78 -23.22 4.53
CA THR A 97 17.21 -23.42 4.78
C THR A 97 17.46 -24.58 5.75
N ARG A 98 18.29 -25.55 5.35
CA ARG A 98 18.68 -26.67 6.20
C ARG A 98 19.83 -26.24 7.10
N LYS A 99 19.75 -26.55 8.40
CA LYS A 99 20.82 -26.26 9.38
C LYS A 99 21.53 -27.55 9.78
N CYS A 100 22.85 -27.56 9.76
CA CYS A 100 23.62 -28.71 10.22
C CYS A 100 23.44 -28.92 11.73
N LYS A 101 23.03 -30.12 12.15
CA LYS A 101 22.91 -30.47 13.59
C LYS A 101 24.27 -30.56 14.32
N LYS A 102 25.38 -30.70 13.58
CA LYS A 102 26.72 -30.83 14.16
C LYS A 102 27.43 -29.48 14.34
N CYS A 103 27.55 -28.69 13.27
CA CYS A 103 28.28 -27.41 13.31
C CYS A 103 27.37 -26.18 13.30
N GLY A 104 26.06 -26.35 13.12
CA GLY A 104 25.11 -25.23 13.14
C GLY A 104 25.12 -24.32 11.91
N THR A 105 25.92 -24.62 10.87
CA THR A 105 25.92 -23.83 9.63
C THR A 105 24.62 -24.00 8.84
N TYR A 106 24.25 -22.97 8.09
CA TYR A 106 23.22 -23.05 7.05
C TYR A 106 23.80 -23.77 5.83
N ILE A 107 22.99 -24.62 5.22
CA ILE A 107 23.36 -25.42 4.05
C ILE A 107 22.33 -25.13 2.96
N GLU A 108 22.86 -24.86 1.77
CA GLU A 108 22.08 -24.59 0.56
C GLU A 108 21.23 -25.80 0.17
N GLU A 109 20.08 -25.56 -0.47
CA GLU A 109 19.05 -26.57 -0.70
C GLU A 109 19.51 -27.74 -1.58
N GLU A 110 20.49 -27.53 -2.45
CA GLU A 110 21.02 -28.52 -3.39
C GLU A 110 22.06 -29.46 -2.75
N ASN A 111 22.56 -29.12 -1.56
CA ASN A 111 23.61 -29.87 -0.90
C ASN A 111 23.05 -30.92 0.06
N CYS A 112 23.33 -32.20 -0.22
CA CYS A 112 22.99 -33.31 0.68
C CYS A 112 23.96 -33.46 1.86
N PHE A 113 24.98 -32.61 1.95
CA PHE A 113 26.01 -32.68 2.98
C PHE A 113 26.48 -31.29 3.39
N CYS A 114 26.98 -31.19 4.62
CA CYS A 114 27.55 -29.96 5.15
C CYS A 114 28.93 -29.70 4.57
N THR A 115 29.13 -28.56 3.91
CA THR A 115 30.41 -28.14 3.33
C THR A 115 31.50 -27.86 4.36
N LEU A 116 31.14 -27.48 5.58
CA LEU A 116 32.11 -27.23 6.67
C LEU A 116 32.52 -28.46 7.48
N CYS A 117 31.63 -29.43 7.69
CA CYS A 117 31.90 -30.57 8.58
C CYS A 117 31.75 -31.96 7.93
N GLY A 118 31.43 -32.00 6.63
CA GLY A 118 31.32 -33.22 5.82
C GLY A 118 30.14 -34.13 6.14
N ARG A 119 29.29 -33.76 7.11
CA ARG A 119 28.18 -34.62 7.54
C ARG A 119 26.99 -34.52 6.57
N ALA A 120 26.49 -35.67 6.13
CA ALA A 120 25.24 -35.75 5.37
C ALA A 120 24.06 -35.18 6.17
N ILE A 121 23.20 -34.40 5.51
CA ILE A 121 21.96 -33.89 6.10
C ILE A 121 20.86 -34.89 5.75
N GLN A 122 20.50 -35.74 6.72
CA GLN A 122 19.25 -36.49 6.70
C GLN A 122 18.17 -35.74 7.48
#